data_AF-B4N1D3-F1
#
_entry.id   AF-B4N1D3-F1
#
_cell.length_a   1.000
_cell.length_b   1.000
_cell.length_c   1.000
_cell.angle_alpha   90.00
_cell.angle_beta   90.00
_cell.angle_gamma   90.00
#
_symmetry.space_group_name_H-M   'P 1'
#
loop_
_entity.id
_entity.type
_entity.pdbx_description
1 polymer ?
#
loop_
_entity_poly.entity_id
_entity_poly.type
_entity_poly.pdbx_seq_one_letter_code
_entity_poly.pdbx_strand_id
1 'polypeptide(L)'
;MKLLGKYVDKGMQGTVTLMPEESEDMWHAYNLISEGDSVRSTTIRKVQNETATGSSTSSRVRTTLTIAVEGIDFDTQACVLRLKGRNIEENQYVKMGAYHTLDLELNRKFELRKPEWDTIALERIEMACDPSQSADVAAVVMQEGLAHVCLITASMTLVRSKIEVSIPRKRKGSVQQHEKGLAKFYEQVMQSILRHVNFDVVKCVLIASPGFVRDQFYEYMFQQAIKMDYKLLLDNKSKFMLVHASSGFKHSLKEVLQEPAVVAKMSDTKAAGEVKALEQFYMMLQCEPAKAFYGKKHILRAAESQAIETLLISDNLFRCQDVNLRKEYVNLVESVRDAGGEVKIFSSMHISGEQLAQLTGIAALLRFPMPELEDSDDEDDENGAVGGHHNDSDSD
;
A
#
# COMPACT_ATOMS: atom_id res chain seq x y z
N MET A 1 -15.48 2.52 0.72
CA MET A 1 -16.17 1.21 0.52
C MET A 1 -17.55 1.23 1.16
N LYS A 2 -18.55 0.63 0.54
CA LYS A 2 -19.90 0.54 1.13
C LYS A 2 -20.21 -0.86 1.65
N LEU A 3 -20.48 -0.96 2.95
CA LEU A 3 -20.99 -2.17 3.59
C LEU A 3 -22.49 -2.33 3.30
N LEU A 4 -22.86 -3.42 2.61
CA LEU A 4 -24.26 -3.71 2.25
C LEU A 4 -24.93 -4.70 3.21
N GLY A 5 -24.14 -5.58 3.84
CA GLY A 5 -24.64 -6.54 4.82
C GLY A 5 -23.48 -7.21 5.56
N LYS A 6 -23.64 -7.40 6.87
CA LYS A 6 -22.67 -8.07 7.75
C LYS A 6 -23.41 -9.12 8.57
N TYR A 7 -23.06 -10.39 8.36
CA TYR A 7 -23.57 -11.52 9.12
C TYR A 7 -22.39 -12.29 9.68
N VAL A 8 -21.96 -11.98 10.89
CA VAL A 8 -20.88 -12.69 11.59
C VAL A 8 -21.46 -13.31 12.84
N ASP A 9 -21.37 -14.63 12.94
CA ASP A 9 -21.85 -15.40 14.09
C ASP A 9 -20.84 -15.35 15.25
N LYS A 10 -21.27 -15.74 16.46
CA LYS A 10 -20.42 -15.75 17.67
C LYS A 10 -19.18 -16.63 17.53
N GLY A 11 -19.21 -17.63 16.65
CA GLY A 11 -18.05 -18.46 16.32
C GLY A 11 -17.07 -17.84 15.33
N MET A 12 -17.16 -16.52 15.07
CA MET A 12 -16.34 -15.77 14.10
C MET A 12 -16.48 -16.24 12.64
N GLN A 13 -17.40 -17.17 12.34
CA GLN A 13 -17.80 -17.52 10.98
C GLN A 13 -18.81 -16.50 10.47
N GLY A 14 -18.68 -16.10 9.21
CA GLY A 14 -19.57 -15.07 8.71
C GLY A 14 -19.45 -14.77 7.24
N THR A 15 -20.43 -14.01 6.76
CA THR A 15 -20.51 -13.51 5.41
C THR A 15 -20.71 -12.01 5.43
N VAL A 16 -19.91 -11.30 4.64
CA VAL A 16 -19.94 -9.84 4.52
C VAL A 16 -20.12 -9.47 3.05
N THR A 17 -21.11 -8.63 2.75
CA THR A 17 -21.35 -8.10 1.41
C THR A 17 -20.84 -6.67 1.34
N LEU A 18 -19.89 -6.44 0.44
CA LEU A 18 -19.18 -5.17 0.26
C LEU A 18 -19.33 -4.68 -1.17
N MET A 19 -19.30 -3.37 -1.37
CA MET A 19 -19.24 -2.74 -2.67
C MET A 19 -18.08 -1.72 -2.68
N PRO A 20 -17.02 -1.97 -3.47
CA PRO A 20 -15.93 -1.01 -3.63
C PRO A 20 -16.42 0.15 -4.50
N GLU A 21 -16.30 1.38 -4.03
CA GLU A 21 -16.69 2.60 -4.73
C GLU A 21 -15.45 3.32 -5.29
N GLU A 22 -14.34 3.28 -4.55
CA GLU A 22 -13.08 3.94 -4.88
C GLU A 22 -11.96 2.94 -5.21
N SER A 23 -10.89 3.41 -5.87
CA SER A 23 -9.73 2.55 -6.17
C SER A 23 -9.03 2.01 -4.92
N GLU A 24 -9.05 2.76 -3.81
CA GLU A 24 -8.48 2.33 -2.53
C GLU A 24 -9.27 1.18 -1.90
N ASP A 25 -10.58 1.10 -2.16
CA ASP A 25 -11.42 -0.01 -1.70
C ASP A 25 -10.96 -1.35 -2.27
N MET A 26 -10.39 -1.35 -3.47
CA MET A 26 -9.85 -2.56 -4.09
C MET A 26 -8.59 -3.05 -3.35
N TRP A 27 -7.79 -2.13 -2.81
CA TRP A 27 -6.67 -2.47 -1.92
C TRP A 27 -7.17 -3.00 -0.58
N HIS A 28 -8.23 -2.42 -0.01
CA HIS A 28 -8.86 -2.98 1.19
C HIS A 28 -9.42 -4.38 0.93
N ALA A 29 -10.11 -4.61 -0.19
CA ALA A 29 -10.61 -5.91 -0.58
C ALA A 29 -9.48 -6.93 -0.78
N TYR A 30 -8.38 -6.52 -1.42
CA TYR A 30 -7.18 -7.34 -1.58
C TYR A 30 -6.65 -7.79 -0.21
N ASN A 31 -6.55 -6.90 0.76
CA ASN A 31 -6.06 -7.25 2.09
C ASN A 31 -7.06 -8.03 2.95
N LEU A 32 -8.35 -7.96 2.64
CA LEU A 32 -9.38 -8.74 3.32
C LEU A 32 -9.42 -10.19 2.81
N ILE A 33 -9.32 -10.40 1.51
CA ILE A 33 -9.49 -11.72 0.89
C ILE A 33 -8.20 -12.54 1.04
N SER A 34 -8.33 -13.79 1.48
CA SER A 34 -7.23 -14.74 1.67
C SER A 34 -7.50 -16.05 0.92
N GLU A 35 -6.45 -16.82 0.65
CA GLU A 35 -6.59 -18.16 0.08
C GLU A 35 -7.40 -19.06 1.01
N GLY A 36 -8.31 -19.86 0.46
CA GLY A 36 -9.27 -20.67 1.22
C GLY A 36 -10.59 -19.97 1.53
N ASP A 37 -10.67 -18.64 1.39
CA ASP A 37 -11.94 -17.92 1.52
C ASP A 37 -12.87 -18.22 0.34
N SER A 38 -14.17 -18.02 0.55
CA SER A 38 -15.16 -18.09 -0.52
C SER A 38 -15.63 -16.69 -0.93
N VAL A 39 -15.59 -16.42 -2.23
CA VAL A 39 -16.05 -15.15 -2.81
C VAL A 39 -17.13 -15.40 -3.85
N ARG A 40 -18.24 -14.69 -3.71
CA ARG A 40 -19.36 -14.70 -4.64
C ARG A 40 -19.49 -13.35 -5.34
N SER A 41 -19.40 -13.36 -6.66
CA SER A 41 -19.49 -12.13 -7.47
C SER A 41 -20.05 -12.42 -8.86
N THR A 42 -20.51 -11.37 -9.54
CA THR A 42 -20.99 -11.44 -10.92
C THR A 42 -19.83 -11.48 -11.90
N THR A 43 -19.87 -12.40 -12.85
CA THR A 43 -18.85 -12.54 -13.91
C THR A 43 -19.50 -12.80 -15.27
N ILE A 44 -18.73 -12.63 -16.34
CA ILE A 44 -19.17 -12.90 -17.70
C ILE A 44 -18.42 -14.11 -18.21
N ARG A 45 -19.16 -15.12 -18.66
CA ARG A 45 -18.59 -16.36 -19.19
C ARG A 45 -19.03 -16.57 -20.63
N LYS A 46 -18.09 -17.00 -21.48
CA LYS A 46 -18.40 -17.51 -22.81
C LYS A 46 -18.89 -18.95 -22.67
N VAL A 47 -20.14 -19.20 -23.01
CA VAL A 47 -20.76 -20.52 -22.99
C VAL A 47 -20.87 -20.99 -24.44
N GLN A 48 -20.32 -22.18 -24.71
CA GLN A 48 -20.44 -22.83 -26.00
C GLN A 48 -21.60 -23.82 -25.92
N ASN A 49 -22.64 -23.57 -26.70
CA ASN A 49 -23.79 -24.46 -26.82
C ASN A 49 -23.65 -25.23 -28.13
N GLU A 50 -23.61 -26.55 -28.04
CA GLU A 50 -23.70 -27.42 -29.21
C GLU A 50 -25.18 -27.78 -29.44
N THR A 51 -25.66 -27.49 -30.64
CA THR A 51 -27.00 -27.91 -31.07
C THR A 51 -26.97 -29.38 -31.47
N ALA A 52 -28.13 -30.06 -31.41
CA ALA A 52 -28.26 -31.47 -31.81
C ALA A 52 -27.83 -31.74 -33.28
N THR A 53 -27.78 -30.68 -34.10
CA THR A 53 -27.29 -30.66 -35.49
C THR A 53 -25.77 -30.48 -35.61
N GLY A 54 -25.00 -30.51 -34.51
CA GLY A 54 -23.54 -30.42 -34.50
C GLY A 54 -22.97 -29.00 -34.74
N SER A 55 -23.82 -27.98 -34.82
CA SER A 55 -23.39 -26.58 -34.95
C SER A 55 -23.12 -26.00 -33.56
N SER A 56 -21.91 -25.48 -33.34
CA SER A 56 -21.53 -24.82 -32.09
C SER A 56 -21.80 -23.31 -32.18
N THR A 57 -22.54 -22.79 -31.21
CA THR A 57 -22.79 -21.35 -31.07
C THR A 57 -22.21 -20.88 -29.74
N SER A 58 -21.50 -19.75 -29.76
CA SER A 58 -20.94 -19.18 -28.54
C SER A 58 -21.70 -17.94 -28.12
N SER A 59 -22.20 -17.92 -26.88
CA SER A 59 -22.88 -16.77 -26.29
C SER A 59 -22.12 -16.30 -25.04
N ARG A 60 -22.14 -15.00 -24.76
CA ARG A 60 -21.59 -14.43 -23.52
C ARG A 60 -22.73 -14.25 -22.53
N VAL A 61 -22.66 -14.94 -21.40
CA VAL A 61 -23.70 -14.92 -20.36
C VAL A 61 -23.12 -14.33 -19.09
N ARG A 62 -23.85 -13.38 -18.49
CA ARG A 62 -23.55 -12.87 -17.15
C ARG A 62 -24.14 -13.82 -16.13
N THR A 63 -23.32 -14.34 -15.22
CA THR A 63 -23.74 -15.27 -14.16
C THR A 63 -23.05 -14.90 -12.85
N THR A 64 -23.63 -15.33 -11.73
CA THR A 64 -23.02 -15.14 -10.40
C THR A 64 -22.32 -16.44 -10.02
N LEU A 65 -21.02 -16.40 -9.75
CA LEU A 65 -20.26 -17.58 -9.34
C LEU A 65 -19.75 -17.39 -7.92
N THR A 66 -19.73 -18.50 -7.19
CA THR A 66 -19.16 -18.60 -5.85
C THR A 66 -17.91 -19.47 -5.97
N ILE A 67 -16.73 -18.86 -5.81
CA ILE A 67 -15.46 -19.56 -5.92
C ILE A 67 -14.80 -19.71 -4.54
N ALA A 68 -14.08 -20.80 -4.34
CA ALA A 68 -13.05 -20.90 -3.30
C ALA A 68 -11.74 -20.33 -3.87
N VAL A 69 -11.19 -19.32 -3.21
CA VAL A 69 -10.01 -18.58 -3.67
C VAL A 69 -8.76 -19.44 -3.49
N GLU A 70 -8.02 -19.65 -4.58
CA GLU A 70 -6.72 -20.33 -4.60
C GLU A 70 -5.57 -19.38 -4.99
N GLY A 71 -5.89 -18.23 -5.60
CA GLY A 71 -4.87 -17.25 -5.97
C GLY A 71 -5.47 -15.85 -6.10
N ILE A 72 -4.69 -14.85 -5.72
CA ILE A 72 -5.11 -13.45 -5.65
C ILE A 72 -4.07 -12.57 -6.35
N ASP A 73 -4.46 -11.95 -7.46
CA ASP A 73 -3.62 -11.01 -8.19
C ASP A 73 -4.21 -9.60 -8.09
N PHE A 74 -3.42 -8.64 -7.65
CA PHE A 74 -3.82 -7.24 -7.58
C PHE A 74 -2.93 -6.38 -8.46
N ASP A 75 -3.54 -5.70 -9.42
CA ASP A 75 -2.89 -4.70 -10.24
C ASP A 75 -3.04 -3.33 -9.56
N THR A 76 -1.94 -2.78 -9.06
CA THR A 76 -1.91 -1.49 -8.36
C THR A 76 -2.18 -0.30 -9.29
N GLN A 77 -1.84 -0.41 -10.59
CA GLN A 77 -2.01 0.68 -11.55
C GLN A 77 -3.43 0.72 -12.11
N ALA A 78 -3.96 -0.46 -12.47
CA ALA A 78 -5.33 -0.60 -12.97
C ALA A 78 -6.36 -0.63 -11.83
N CYS A 79 -5.91 -0.84 -10.58
CA CYS A 79 -6.75 -1.02 -9.40
C CYS A 79 -7.77 -2.16 -9.59
N VAL A 80 -7.35 -3.24 -10.25
CA VAL A 80 -8.18 -4.42 -10.53
C VAL A 80 -7.70 -5.58 -9.67
N LEU A 81 -8.65 -6.23 -9.00
CA LEU A 81 -8.41 -7.41 -8.17
C LEU A 81 -8.96 -8.65 -8.88
N ARG A 82 -8.07 -9.59 -9.21
CA ARG A 82 -8.42 -10.86 -9.85
C ARG A 82 -8.28 -11.99 -8.85
N LEU A 83 -9.33 -12.78 -8.74
CA LEU A 83 -9.41 -13.93 -7.84
C LEU A 83 -9.51 -15.20 -8.67
N LYS A 84 -8.51 -16.04 -8.60
CA LYS A 84 -8.52 -17.36 -9.22
C LYS A 84 -9.04 -18.38 -8.21
N GLY A 85 -9.94 -19.25 -8.63
CA GLY A 85 -10.52 -20.24 -7.74
C GLY A 85 -11.34 -21.31 -8.42
N ARG A 86 -11.85 -22.24 -7.62
CA ARG A 86 -12.76 -23.31 -8.07
C ARG A 86 -14.19 -22.98 -7.68
N ASN A 87 -15.14 -23.23 -8.57
CA ASN A 87 -16.56 -23.05 -8.29
C ASN A 87 -17.03 -24.06 -7.22
N ILE A 88 -17.63 -23.57 -6.13
CA ILE A 88 -18.09 -24.41 -5.01
C ILE A 88 -19.62 -24.55 -4.93
N GLU A 89 -20.36 -23.77 -5.70
CA GLU A 89 -21.83 -23.86 -5.78
C GLU A 89 -22.28 -24.27 -7.18
N GLU A 90 -23.38 -25.03 -7.26
CA GLU A 90 -23.93 -25.42 -8.55
C GLU A 90 -24.39 -24.20 -9.35
N ASN A 91 -23.99 -24.13 -10.62
CA ASN A 91 -24.41 -23.08 -11.52
C ASN A 91 -24.84 -23.68 -12.87
N GLN A 92 -25.86 -23.09 -13.47
CA GLN A 92 -26.42 -23.51 -14.76
C GLN A 92 -25.36 -23.58 -15.89
N TYR A 93 -24.33 -22.75 -15.83
CA TYR A 93 -23.31 -22.65 -16.89
C TYR A 93 -21.93 -23.16 -16.48
N VAL A 94 -21.72 -23.48 -15.21
CA VAL A 94 -20.40 -23.82 -14.66
C VAL A 94 -20.52 -25.05 -13.77
N LYS A 95 -19.79 -26.10 -14.13
CA LYS A 95 -19.72 -27.32 -13.34
C LYS A 95 -19.09 -27.04 -11.97
N MET A 96 -19.54 -27.76 -10.96
CA MET A 96 -18.91 -27.82 -9.65
C MET A 96 -17.42 -28.20 -9.79
N GLY A 97 -16.55 -27.51 -9.05
CA GLY A 97 -15.10 -27.71 -9.08
C GLY A 97 -14.37 -27.13 -10.30
N ALA A 98 -15.07 -26.55 -11.28
CA ALA A 98 -14.43 -25.94 -12.43
C ALA A 98 -13.69 -24.66 -12.04
N TYR A 99 -12.51 -24.46 -12.61
CA TYR A 99 -11.72 -23.26 -12.44
C TYR A 99 -12.36 -22.04 -13.10
N HIS A 100 -12.31 -20.90 -12.42
CA HIS A 100 -12.73 -19.60 -12.94
C HIS A 100 -11.90 -18.48 -12.30
N THR A 101 -11.74 -17.38 -13.03
CA THR A 101 -11.14 -16.15 -12.51
C THR A 101 -12.22 -15.08 -12.39
N LEU A 102 -12.46 -14.60 -11.18
CA LEU A 102 -13.37 -13.48 -10.90
C LEU A 102 -12.58 -12.18 -10.90
N ASP A 103 -12.92 -11.28 -11.82
CA ASP A 103 -12.46 -9.89 -11.79
C ASP A 103 -13.45 -9.07 -10.94
N LEU A 104 -12.97 -8.52 -9.83
CA LEU A 104 -13.73 -7.56 -9.04
C LEU A 104 -13.68 -6.20 -9.73
N GLU A 105 -14.84 -5.53 -9.80
CA GLU A 105 -14.99 -4.24 -10.45
C GLU A 105 -15.53 -3.21 -9.44
N LEU A 106 -15.19 -1.94 -9.64
CA LEU A 106 -15.78 -0.82 -8.90
C LEU A 106 -17.30 -0.77 -9.10
N ASN A 107 -18.00 -0.33 -8.06
CA ASN A 107 -19.46 -0.23 -7.98
C ASN A 107 -20.22 -1.54 -8.21
N ARG A 108 -19.55 -2.69 -8.07
CA ARG A 108 -20.19 -4.00 -8.07
C ARG A 108 -20.03 -4.67 -6.72
N LYS A 109 -21.16 -5.11 -6.16
CA LYS A 109 -21.15 -5.85 -4.90
C LYS A 109 -20.50 -7.22 -5.06
N PHE A 110 -19.73 -7.61 -4.07
CA PHE A 110 -19.26 -8.98 -3.87
C PHE A 110 -19.56 -9.42 -2.45
N GLU A 111 -19.73 -10.72 -2.29
CA GLU A 111 -20.01 -11.37 -1.02
C GLU A 111 -18.79 -12.21 -0.64
N LEU A 112 -18.19 -11.90 0.50
CA LEU A 112 -17.01 -12.57 1.06
C LEU A 112 -17.45 -13.41 2.25
N ARG A 113 -17.20 -14.71 2.18
CA ARG A 113 -17.40 -15.65 3.27
C ARG A 113 -16.04 -16.15 3.75
N LYS A 114 -15.78 -15.94 5.03
CA LYS A 114 -14.56 -16.40 5.70
C LYS A 114 -14.88 -17.49 6.72
N PRO A 115 -13.96 -18.46 6.91
CA PRO A 115 -14.07 -19.42 8.00
C PRO A 115 -13.86 -18.76 9.37
N GLU A 116 -13.07 -17.69 9.44
CA GLU A 116 -12.78 -16.96 10.67
C GLU A 116 -12.62 -15.47 10.34
N TRP A 117 -13.36 -14.62 11.05
CA TRP A 117 -13.28 -13.17 10.96
C TRP A 117 -12.47 -12.63 12.13
N ASP A 118 -11.20 -12.32 11.88
CA ASP A 118 -10.32 -11.69 12.86
C ASP A 118 -10.76 -10.25 13.17
N THR A 119 -10.46 -9.77 14.38
CA THR A 119 -10.68 -8.38 14.81
C THR A 119 -10.07 -7.36 13.84
N ILE A 120 -8.85 -7.62 13.38
CA ILE A 120 -8.13 -6.81 12.39
C ILE A 120 -8.87 -6.73 11.05
N ALA A 121 -9.51 -7.82 10.62
CA ALA A 121 -10.27 -7.84 9.36
C ALA A 121 -11.55 -7.00 9.48
N LEU A 122 -12.21 -7.02 10.64
CA LEU A 122 -13.39 -6.21 10.91
C LEU A 122 -13.05 -4.71 10.97
N GLU A 123 -11.99 -4.34 11.68
CA GLU A 123 -11.50 -2.96 11.72
C GLU A 123 -11.09 -2.45 10.34
N ARG A 124 -10.53 -3.32 9.49
CA ARG A 124 -10.20 -2.96 8.12
C ARG A 124 -11.43 -2.66 7.28
N ILE A 125 -12.55 -3.36 7.50
CA ILE A 125 -13.83 -3.03 6.87
C ILE A 125 -14.32 -1.67 7.38
N GLU A 126 -14.23 -1.42 8.68
CA GLU A 126 -14.66 -0.14 9.28
C GLU A 126 -13.83 1.03 8.74
N MET A 127 -12.50 0.89 8.70
CA MET A 127 -11.60 1.87 8.06
C MET A 127 -11.95 2.10 6.59
N ALA A 128 -12.22 1.04 5.82
CA ALA A 128 -12.61 1.16 4.42
C ALA A 128 -13.99 1.82 4.24
N CYS A 129 -14.86 1.76 5.25
CA CYS A 129 -16.20 2.34 5.20
C CYS A 129 -16.25 3.80 5.65
N ASP A 130 -15.21 4.30 6.32
CA ASP A 130 -15.16 5.66 6.83
C ASP A 130 -14.78 6.67 5.72
N PRO A 131 -15.71 7.52 5.25
CA PRO A 131 -15.44 8.49 4.20
C PRO A 131 -14.58 9.67 4.69
N SER A 132 -14.35 9.82 6.00
CA SER A 132 -13.52 10.91 6.53
C SER A 132 -12.03 10.72 6.25
N GLN A 133 -11.59 9.49 5.95
CA GLN A 133 -10.19 9.15 5.76
C GLN A 133 -9.69 9.24 4.30
N SER A 134 -10.57 9.47 3.31
CA SER A 134 -10.21 9.50 1.87
C SER A 134 -9.62 10.85 1.42
N ALA A 135 -8.58 11.30 2.11
CA ALA A 135 -7.87 12.52 1.78
C ALA A 135 -6.66 12.25 0.86
N ASP A 136 -6.85 12.41 -0.45
CA ASP A 136 -5.76 12.25 -1.42
C ASP A 136 -4.86 13.48 -1.47
N VAL A 137 -3.55 13.23 -1.50
CA VAL A 137 -2.51 14.23 -1.75
C VAL A 137 -1.75 13.88 -3.00
N ALA A 138 -1.62 14.82 -3.93
CA ALA A 138 -0.75 14.66 -5.07
C ALA A 138 0.65 15.15 -4.71
N ALA A 139 1.68 14.41 -5.13
CA ALA A 139 3.07 14.80 -4.96
C ALA A 139 3.81 14.67 -6.28
N VAL A 140 4.54 15.72 -6.65
CA VAL A 140 5.38 15.76 -7.84
C VAL A 140 6.82 15.94 -7.37
N VAL A 141 7.59 14.86 -7.43
CA VAL A 141 9.01 14.87 -7.10
C VAL A 141 9.80 15.00 -8.40
N MET A 142 10.68 15.99 -8.49
CA MET A 142 11.39 16.31 -9.72
C MET A 142 12.86 16.60 -9.51
N GLN A 143 13.64 16.32 -10.54
CA GLN A 143 15.03 16.69 -10.75
C GLN A 143 15.18 17.09 -12.23
N GLU A 144 16.27 17.78 -12.59
CA GLU A 144 16.57 18.04 -14.00
C GLU A 144 16.58 16.74 -14.82
N GLY A 145 15.55 16.56 -15.67
CA GLY A 145 15.39 15.43 -16.57
C GLY A 145 14.62 14.23 -16.02
N LEU A 146 14.15 14.29 -14.77
CA LEU A 146 13.37 13.22 -14.16
C LEU A 146 12.25 13.78 -13.29
N ALA A 147 11.01 13.34 -13.52
CA ALA A 147 9.89 13.68 -12.65
C ALA A 147 9.00 12.48 -12.39
N HIS A 148 8.51 12.38 -11.16
CA HIS A 148 7.58 11.36 -10.69
C HIS A 148 6.31 12.07 -10.21
N VAL A 149 5.20 11.80 -10.89
CA VAL A 149 3.87 12.25 -10.45
C VAL A 149 3.24 11.12 -9.66
N CYS A 150 3.09 11.34 -8.37
CA CYS A 150 2.57 10.39 -7.40
C CYS A 150 1.23 10.87 -6.83
N LEU A 151 0.33 9.94 -6.57
CA LEU A 151 -0.86 10.14 -5.78
C LEU A 151 -0.70 9.35 -4.48
N ILE A 152 -0.76 10.05 -3.36
CA ILE A 152 -0.66 9.51 -2.01
C ILE A 152 -2.08 9.47 -1.46
N THR A 153 -2.63 8.26 -1.36
CA THR A 153 -3.89 8.02 -0.65
C THR A 153 -3.59 7.68 0.81
N ALA A 154 -4.61 7.43 1.63
CA ALA A 154 -4.40 7.07 3.03
C ALA A 154 -3.60 5.76 3.20
N SER A 155 -3.75 4.82 2.27
CA SER A 155 -3.20 3.47 2.37
C SER A 155 -2.19 3.11 1.27
N MET A 156 -2.02 3.91 0.21
CA MET A 156 -1.07 3.57 -0.85
C MET A 156 -0.41 4.80 -1.49
N THR A 157 0.82 4.64 -1.97
CA THR A 157 1.47 5.62 -2.83
C THR A 157 1.53 5.11 -4.27
N LEU A 158 0.71 5.68 -5.14
CA LEU A 158 0.63 5.31 -6.56
C LEU A 158 1.49 6.24 -7.42
N VAL A 159 2.46 5.68 -8.12
CA VAL A 159 3.20 6.42 -9.17
C VAL A 159 2.37 6.39 -10.45
N ARG A 160 1.77 7.51 -10.84
CA ARG A 160 0.90 7.61 -12.01
C ARG A 160 1.69 7.88 -13.30
N SER A 161 2.78 8.62 -13.21
CA SER A 161 3.61 8.96 -14.36
C SER A 161 5.07 9.10 -13.95
N LYS A 162 5.95 8.45 -14.73
CA LYS A 162 7.40 8.68 -14.69
C LYS A 162 7.79 9.37 -16.00
N ILE A 163 8.36 10.57 -15.88
CA ILE A 163 8.81 11.38 -17.01
C ILE A 163 10.33 11.40 -16.95
N GLU A 164 10.97 10.91 -18.01
CA GLU A 164 12.42 10.88 -18.12
C GLU A 164 12.83 11.53 -19.45
N VAL A 165 13.57 12.63 -19.35
CA VAL A 165 14.01 13.44 -20.49
C VAL A 165 15.50 13.71 -20.34
N SER A 166 16.28 13.35 -21.35
CA SER A 166 17.71 13.67 -21.39
C SER A 166 17.91 15.16 -21.65
N ILE A 167 18.23 15.92 -20.60
CA ILE A 167 18.51 17.36 -20.70
C ILE A 167 20.00 17.56 -21.02
N PRO A 168 20.35 18.21 -22.15
CA PRO A 168 21.74 18.49 -22.48
C PRO A 168 22.41 19.35 -21.41
N ARG A 169 23.64 19.00 -20.99
CA ARG A 169 24.38 19.81 -20.00
C ARG A 169 24.71 21.20 -20.54
N LYS A 170 24.76 22.20 -19.66
CA LYS A 170 25.20 23.56 -20.00
C LYS A 170 26.65 23.52 -20.50
N ARG A 171 26.86 23.79 -21.79
CA ARG A 171 28.17 24.02 -22.41
C ARG A 171 28.22 25.41 -23.02
N LYS A 172 29.42 25.98 -23.12
CA LYS A 172 29.65 27.30 -23.76
C LYS A 172 29.20 27.22 -25.23
N GLY A 173 28.07 27.86 -25.56
CA GLY A 173 27.43 27.82 -26.89
C GLY A 173 26.13 27.00 -27.00
N SER A 174 25.81 26.13 -26.03
CA SER A 174 24.62 25.25 -26.07
C SER A 174 23.53 25.61 -25.05
N VAL A 175 23.56 26.82 -24.50
CA VAL A 175 22.61 27.27 -23.46
C VAL A 175 21.16 27.25 -23.96
N GLN A 176 20.92 27.67 -25.20
CA GLN A 176 19.57 27.65 -25.80
C GLN A 176 18.99 26.24 -25.95
N GLN A 177 19.83 25.22 -26.17
CA GLN A 177 19.37 23.84 -26.28
C GLN A 177 18.97 23.28 -24.91
N HIS A 178 19.71 23.64 -23.87
CA HIS A 178 19.39 23.28 -22.49
C HIS A 178 18.06 23.91 -22.04
N GLU A 179 17.86 25.21 -22.28
CA GLU A 179 16.60 25.89 -21.96
C GLU A 179 15.39 25.31 -22.72
N LYS A 180 15.55 24.99 -24.00
CA LYS A 180 14.51 24.29 -24.78
C LYS A 180 14.23 22.89 -24.24
N GLY A 181 15.24 22.18 -23.76
CA GLY A 181 15.10 20.86 -23.11
C GLY A 181 14.30 20.96 -21.82
N LEU A 182 14.62 21.93 -20.95
CA LEU A 182 13.89 22.21 -19.72
C LEU A 182 12.44 22.61 -19.98
N ALA A 183 12.19 23.50 -20.94
CA ALA A 183 10.83 23.91 -21.27
C ALA A 183 9.95 22.74 -21.72
N LYS A 184 10.49 21.84 -22.57
CA LYS A 184 9.80 20.61 -22.97
C LYS A 184 9.56 19.66 -21.80
N PHE A 185 10.54 19.54 -20.90
CA PHE A 185 10.39 18.74 -19.70
C PHE A 185 9.26 19.27 -18.80
N TYR A 186 9.25 20.58 -18.51
CA TYR A 186 8.20 21.21 -17.72
C TYR A 186 6.81 21.11 -18.38
N GLU A 187 6.73 21.22 -19.71
CA GLU A 187 5.48 21.02 -20.44
C GLU A 187 4.94 19.59 -20.26
N GLN A 188 5.80 18.57 -20.36
CA GLN A 188 5.41 17.18 -20.12
C GLN A 188 4.96 16.94 -18.67
N VAL A 189 5.65 17.54 -17.69
CA VAL A 189 5.25 17.45 -16.27
C VAL A 189 3.88 18.08 -16.05
N MET A 190 3.65 19.28 -16.59
CA MET A 190 2.36 19.96 -16.52
C MET A 190 1.23 19.13 -17.14
N GLN A 191 1.45 18.54 -18.32
CA GLN A 191 0.48 17.67 -18.98
C GLN A 191 0.17 16.40 -18.16
N SER A 192 1.18 15.80 -17.52
CA SER A 192 0.97 14.64 -16.66
C SER A 192 0.18 14.99 -15.40
N ILE A 193 0.41 16.16 -14.79
CA ILE A 193 -0.40 16.63 -13.65
C ILE A 193 -1.86 16.77 -14.09
N LEU A 194 -2.13 17.46 -15.19
CA LEU A 194 -3.49 17.67 -15.71
C LEU A 194 -4.21 16.36 -16.08
N ARG A 195 -3.47 15.34 -16.53
CA ARG A 195 -4.04 14.04 -16.90
C ARG A 195 -4.35 13.15 -15.70
N HIS A 196 -3.50 13.18 -14.68
CA HIS A 196 -3.52 12.18 -13.60
C HIS A 196 -4.00 12.72 -12.24
N VAL A 197 -3.99 14.03 -12.03
CA VAL A 197 -4.40 14.65 -10.78
C VAL A 197 -5.80 15.24 -10.94
N ASN A 198 -6.76 14.71 -10.17
CA ASN A 198 -8.08 15.30 -10.06
C ASN A 198 -8.08 16.33 -8.91
N PHE A 199 -8.14 17.61 -9.25
CA PHE A 199 -8.06 18.71 -8.29
C PHE A 199 -9.29 18.80 -7.37
N ASP A 200 -10.42 18.19 -7.72
CA ASP A 200 -11.62 18.21 -6.88
C ASP A 200 -11.49 17.27 -5.68
N VAL A 201 -10.78 16.15 -5.87
CA VAL A 201 -10.54 15.13 -4.84
C VAL A 201 -9.31 15.48 -4.00
N VAL A 202 -8.26 15.99 -4.65
CA VAL A 202 -6.98 16.24 -4.00
C VAL A 202 -7.00 17.49 -3.13
N LYS A 203 -6.63 17.35 -1.85
CA LYS A 203 -6.57 18.47 -0.88
C LYS A 203 -5.39 19.41 -1.16
N CYS A 204 -4.22 18.85 -1.45
CA CYS A 204 -3.02 19.62 -1.74
C CYS A 204 -2.12 18.94 -2.79
N VAL A 205 -1.35 19.74 -3.51
CA VAL A 205 -0.38 19.30 -4.51
C VAL A 205 1.02 19.73 -4.06
N LEU A 206 1.85 18.77 -3.69
CA LEU A 206 3.22 18.99 -3.28
C LEU A 206 4.12 19.00 -4.52
N ILE A 207 4.97 20.01 -4.65
CA ILE A 207 6.00 20.10 -5.68
C ILE A 207 7.35 20.10 -4.96
N ALA A 208 8.11 19.04 -5.16
CA ALA A 208 9.35 18.79 -4.45
C ALA A 208 10.52 18.62 -5.41
N SER A 209 11.64 19.30 -5.14
CA SER A 209 12.86 19.17 -5.94
C SER A 209 14.11 19.50 -5.13
N PRO A 210 15.29 19.00 -5.54
CA PRO A 210 16.55 19.54 -5.10
C PRO A 210 16.82 20.90 -5.76
N GLY A 211 17.23 21.88 -4.95
CA GLY A 211 17.55 23.23 -5.42
C GLY A 211 16.33 24.01 -5.93
N PHE A 212 16.52 24.77 -7.02
CA PHE A 212 15.57 25.78 -7.52
C PHE A 212 14.62 25.27 -8.63
N VAL A 213 14.64 23.96 -8.93
CA VAL A 213 13.86 23.38 -10.05
C VAL A 213 12.36 23.53 -9.81
N ARG A 214 11.89 23.29 -8.59
CA ARG A 214 10.47 23.46 -8.19
C ARG A 214 9.98 24.89 -8.39
N ASP A 215 10.82 25.89 -8.09
CA ASP A 215 10.44 27.30 -8.14
C ASP A 215 10.31 27.72 -9.60
N GLN A 216 11.28 27.34 -10.43
CA GLN A 216 11.24 27.56 -11.88
C GLN A 216 10.06 26.85 -12.54
N PHE A 217 9.78 25.60 -12.15
CA PHE A 217 8.64 24.85 -12.67
C PHE A 217 7.30 25.50 -12.26
N TYR A 218 7.17 25.93 -11.01
CA TYR A 218 5.99 26.62 -10.50
C TYR A 218 5.72 27.90 -11.30
N GLU A 219 6.74 28.74 -11.49
CA GLU A 219 6.62 29.94 -12.32
C GLU A 219 6.23 29.61 -13.76
N TYR A 220 6.89 28.62 -14.38
CA TYR A 220 6.59 28.18 -15.74
C TYR A 220 5.15 27.69 -15.88
N MET A 221 4.68 26.87 -14.94
CA MET A 221 3.33 26.29 -14.93
C MET A 221 2.26 27.38 -14.88
N PHE A 222 2.40 28.38 -13.99
CA PHE A 222 1.43 29.47 -13.91
C PHE A 222 1.50 30.44 -15.09
N GLN A 223 2.70 30.69 -15.64
CA GLN A 223 2.82 31.48 -16.86
C GLN A 223 2.11 30.81 -18.05
N GLN A 224 2.22 29.48 -18.18
CA GLN A 224 1.51 28.73 -19.21
C GLN A 224 0.00 28.65 -18.94
N ALA A 225 -0.40 28.50 -17.67
CA ALA A 225 -1.80 28.51 -17.29
C ALA A 225 -2.50 29.83 -17.68
N ILE A 226 -1.82 30.97 -17.52
CA ILE A 226 -2.33 32.29 -17.95
C ILE A 226 -2.39 32.39 -19.49
N LYS A 227 -1.37 31.91 -20.19
CA LYS A 227 -1.31 31.96 -21.67
C LYS A 227 -2.37 31.09 -22.34
N MET A 228 -2.65 29.92 -21.79
CA MET A 228 -3.59 28.94 -22.33
C MET A 228 -4.98 29.00 -21.67
N ASP A 229 -5.20 29.91 -20.72
CA ASP A 229 -6.43 30.07 -19.93
C ASP A 229 -6.92 28.77 -19.25
N TYR A 230 -5.99 28.03 -18.62
CA TYR A 230 -6.33 26.84 -17.83
C TYR A 230 -6.94 27.22 -16.48
N LYS A 231 -8.27 27.44 -16.46
CA LYS A 231 -9.03 27.80 -15.25
C LYS A 231 -8.81 26.85 -14.07
N LEU A 232 -8.76 25.54 -14.33
CA LEU A 232 -8.51 24.52 -13.31
C LEU A 232 -7.22 24.75 -12.49
N LEU A 233 -6.14 25.20 -13.13
CA LEU A 233 -4.87 25.47 -12.43
C LEU A 233 -4.90 26.81 -11.69
N LEU A 234 -5.57 27.81 -12.27
CA LEU A 234 -5.68 29.16 -11.69
C LEU A 234 -6.56 29.15 -10.43
N ASP A 235 -7.70 28.45 -10.49
CA ASP A 235 -8.65 28.33 -9.37
C ASP A 235 -8.04 27.55 -8.20
N ASN A 236 -7.20 26.55 -8.49
CA ASN A 236 -6.55 25.69 -7.49
C ASN A 236 -5.15 26.16 -7.09
N LYS A 237 -4.77 27.41 -7.37
CA LYS A 237 -3.42 27.93 -7.07
C LYS A 237 -3.03 27.79 -5.59
N SER A 238 -3.98 27.92 -4.67
CA SER A 238 -3.77 27.80 -3.22
C SER A 238 -3.42 26.39 -2.75
N LYS A 239 -3.72 25.36 -3.55
CA LYS A 239 -3.45 23.95 -3.23
C LYS A 239 -2.00 23.55 -3.49
N PHE A 240 -1.26 24.31 -4.30
CA PHE A 240 0.13 24.01 -4.62
C PHE A 240 1.07 24.46 -3.50
N MET A 241 1.94 23.55 -3.08
CA MET A 241 2.97 23.80 -2.07
C MET A 241 4.35 23.42 -2.61
N LEU A 242 5.33 24.28 -2.34
CA LEU A 242 6.73 24.04 -2.68
C LEU A 242 7.43 23.43 -1.46
N VAL A 243 8.10 22.30 -1.66
CA VAL A 243 8.71 21.49 -0.60
C VAL A 243 10.13 21.10 -1.00
N HIS A 244 11.06 20.97 -0.05
CA HIS A 244 12.44 20.57 -0.36
C HIS A 244 12.54 19.06 -0.48
N ALA A 245 13.35 18.58 -1.44
CA ALA A 245 13.66 17.17 -1.57
C ALA A 245 15.14 16.98 -1.88
N SER A 246 15.77 15.96 -1.32
CA SER A 246 17.15 15.59 -1.63
C SER A 246 17.35 15.14 -3.08
N SER A 247 16.36 14.44 -3.66
CA SER A 247 16.44 13.90 -5.03
C SER A 247 15.10 13.87 -5.77
N GLY A 248 15.12 13.60 -7.08
CA GLY A 248 13.94 13.50 -7.95
C GLY A 248 13.22 12.14 -7.96
N PHE A 249 13.58 11.23 -7.05
CA PHE A 249 13.10 9.83 -7.05
C PHE A 249 12.01 9.59 -6.00
N LYS A 250 11.36 8.41 -6.07
CA LYS A 250 10.27 8.00 -5.16
C LYS A 250 10.65 8.10 -3.67
N HIS A 251 11.88 7.76 -3.30
CA HIS A 251 12.30 7.74 -1.89
C HIS A 251 12.30 9.14 -1.25
N SER A 252 12.51 10.21 -2.02
CA SER A 252 12.49 11.58 -1.49
C SER A 252 11.11 12.03 -1.04
N LEU A 253 10.06 11.36 -1.50
CA LEU A 253 8.70 11.65 -1.06
C LEU A 253 8.55 11.43 0.45
N LYS A 254 9.37 10.55 1.05
CA LYS A 254 9.47 10.41 2.51
C LYS A 254 9.88 11.73 3.18
N GLU A 255 10.99 12.31 2.74
CA GLU A 255 11.53 13.55 3.33
C GLU A 255 10.50 14.70 3.19
N VAL A 256 9.86 14.76 2.03
CA VAL A 256 8.80 15.73 1.72
C VAL A 256 7.62 15.62 2.69
N LEU A 257 7.20 14.38 3.02
CA LEU A 257 6.12 14.14 3.98
C LEU A 257 6.52 14.39 5.43
N GLN A 258 7.82 14.39 5.76
CA GLN A 258 8.33 14.70 7.09
C GLN A 258 8.45 16.21 7.34
N GLU A 259 8.45 17.04 6.28
CA GLU A 259 8.66 18.47 6.44
C GLU A 259 7.51 19.12 7.25
N PRO A 260 7.79 19.88 8.33
CA PRO A 260 6.75 20.39 9.23
C PRO A 260 5.69 21.27 8.54
N ALA A 261 6.09 21.99 7.48
CA ALA A 261 5.18 22.80 6.67
C ALA A 261 4.12 21.94 5.94
N VAL A 262 4.48 20.73 5.54
CA VAL A 262 3.60 19.74 4.91
C VAL A 262 2.74 19.06 5.98
N VAL A 263 3.35 18.62 7.08
CA VAL A 263 2.65 17.95 8.20
C VAL A 263 1.56 18.85 8.79
N ALA A 264 1.81 20.16 8.93
CA ALA A 264 0.80 21.09 9.45
C ALA A 264 -0.45 21.21 8.56
N LYS A 265 -0.33 20.96 7.25
CA LYS A 265 -1.47 20.95 6.33
C LYS A 265 -2.02 19.54 6.06
N MET A 266 -1.23 18.51 6.37
CA MET A 266 -1.58 17.09 6.21
C MET A 266 -1.84 16.40 7.56
N SER A 267 -2.07 17.17 8.63
CA SER A 267 -2.22 16.66 10.00
C SER A 267 -3.36 15.66 10.14
N ASP A 268 -4.36 15.77 9.27
CA ASP A 268 -5.57 14.97 9.29
C ASP A 268 -5.47 13.72 8.38
N THR A 269 -4.31 13.47 7.76
CA THR A 269 -4.10 12.31 6.88
C THR A 269 -3.38 11.19 7.63
N LYS A 270 -3.91 9.97 7.53
CA LYS A 270 -3.32 8.75 8.10
C LYS A 270 -1.82 8.58 7.76
N ALA A 271 -1.45 8.87 6.51
CA ALA A 271 -0.08 8.80 6.02
C ALA A 271 0.91 9.66 6.85
N ALA A 272 0.50 10.83 7.34
CA ALA A 272 1.34 11.68 8.18
C ALA A 272 1.58 11.04 9.57
N GLY A 273 0.56 10.39 10.13
CA GLY A 273 0.67 9.66 11.39
C GLY A 273 1.62 8.45 11.31
N GLU A 274 1.57 7.72 10.18
CA GLU A 274 2.48 6.60 9.91
C GLU A 274 3.94 7.06 9.79
N VAL A 275 4.20 8.11 9.00
CA VAL A 275 5.54 8.67 8.82
C VAL A 275 6.12 9.17 10.15
N LYS A 276 5.30 9.83 10.97
CA LYS A 276 5.71 10.31 12.30
C LYS A 276 6.05 9.18 13.26
N ALA A 277 5.25 8.11 13.28
CA ALA A 277 5.51 6.96 14.16
C ALA A 277 6.83 6.25 13.80
N LEU A 278 7.12 6.14 12.50
CA LEU A 278 8.35 5.53 12.01
C LEU A 278 9.59 6.42 12.23
N GLU A 279 9.42 7.74 12.17
CA GLU A 279 10.46 8.70 12.57
C GLU A 279 10.75 8.65 14.07
N GLN A 280 9.71 8.59 14.91
CA GLN A 280 9.87 8.40 16.35
C GLN A 280 10.63 7.11 16.66
N PHE A 281 10.35 6.02 15.94
CA PHE A 281 11.11 4.78 16.06
C PHE A 281 12.60 4.96 15.75
N TYR A 282 12.95 5.58 14.62
CA TYR A 282 14.36 5.84 14.30
C TYR A 282 15.05 6.80 15.27
N MET A 283 14.33 7.81 15.76
CA MET A 283 14.87 8.74 16.76
C MET A 283 15.15 8.01 18.08
N MET A 284 14.25 7.15 18.54
CA MET A 284 14.46 6.34 19.74
C MET A 284 15.62 5.36 19.57
N LEU A 285 15.75 4.72 18.40
CA LEU A 285 16.87 3.84 18.10
C LEU A 285 18.23 4.57 18.15
N GLN A 286 18.27 5.86 17.81
CA GLN A 286 19.48 6.69 17.90
C GLN A 286 19.78 7.20 19.32
N CYS A 287 18.75 7.56 20.09
CA CYS A 287 18.91 8.16 21.41
C CYS A 287 19.00 7.11 22.54
N GLU A 288 18.15 6.10 22.50
CA GLU A 288 17.98 5.07 23.54
C GLU A 288 17.71 3.70 22.88
N PRO A 289 18.76 2.96 22.46
CA PRO A 289 18.60 1.72 21.69
C PRO A 289 17.79 0.65 22.45
N ALA A 290 17.94 0.58 23.77
CA ALA A 290 17.20 -0.34 24.64
C ALA A 290 15.68 -0.10 24.71
N LYS A 291 15.12 0.92 24.03
CA LYS A 291 13.66 1.17 23.94
C LYS A 291 13.04 0.86 22.59
N ALA A 292 13.84 0.63 21.55
CA ALA A 292 13.34 0.44 20.19
C ALA A 292 13.86 -0.88 19.62
N PHE A 293 12.97 -1.87 19.50
CA PHE A 293 13.32 -3.18 18.97
C PHE A 293 12.59 -3.47 17.66
N TYR A 294 13.25 -4.22 16.79
CA TYR A 294 12.66 -4.80 15.59
C TYR A 294 12.93 -6.31 15.57
N GLY A 295 12.12 -7.05 14.80
CA GLY A 295 12.24 -8.50 14.70
C GLY A 295 11.25 -9.26 15.60
N LYS A 296 10.82 -10.42 15.10
CA LYS A 296 9.75 -11.22 15.73
C LYS A 296 10.10 -11.65 17.17
N LYS A 297 11.32 -12.18 17.39
CA LYS A 297 11.74 -12.71 18.70
C LYS A 297 11.72 -11.64 19.80
N HIS A 298 12.34 -10.48 19.53
CA HIS A 298 12.42 -9.38 20.48
C HIS A 298 11.04 -8.83 20.84
N ILE A 299 10.15 -8.72 19.86
CA ILE A 299 8.81 -8.16 20.06
C ILE A 299 7.92 -9.13 20.85
N LEU A 300 8.03 -10.45 20.62
CA LEU A 300 7.30 -11.44 21.41
C LEU A 300 7.69 -11.36 22.90
N ARG A 301 8.99 -11.33 23.22
CA ARG A 301 9.46 -11.18 24.60
C ARG A 301 9.04 -9.83 25.22
N ALA A 302 9.06 -8.77 24.43
CA ALA A 302 8.58 -7.45 24.85
C ALA A 302 7.07 -7.42 25.12
N ALA A 303 6.29 -8.19 24.36
CA ALA A 303 4.86 -8.34 24.56
C ALA A 303 4.55 -9.17 25.82
N GLU A 304 5.31 -10.24 26.07
CA GLU A 304 5.22 -11.04 27.31
C GLU A 304 5.49 -10.17 28.55
N SER A 305 6.44 -9.24 28.45
CA SER A 305 6.77 -8.28 29.51
C SER A 305 5.83 -7.07 29.57
N GLN A 306 4.81 -7.01 28.70
CA GLN A 306 3.85 -5.89 28.58
C GLN A 306 4.51 -4.50 28.46
N ALA A 307 5.70 -4.45 27.85
CA ALA A 307 6.51 -3.24 27.76
C ALA A 307 6.19 -2.38 26.54
N ILE A 308 5.41 -2.88 25.59
CA ILE A 308 5.17 -2.22 24.29
C ILE A 308 4.25 -1.00 24.47
N GLU A 309 4.75 0.16 24.06
CA GLU A 309 3.98 1.40 23.94
C GLU A 309 3.31 1.52 22.58
N THR A 310 4.09 1.39 21.50
CA THR A 310 3.60 1.47 20.13
C THR A 310 4.12 0.30 19.31
N LEU A 311 3.22 -0.52 18.77
CA LEU A 311 3.56 -1.60 17.84
C LEU A 311 3.40 -1.11 16.39
N LEU A 312 4.45 -1.25 15.59
CA LEU A 312 4.47 -0.97 14.16
C LEU A 312 4.49 -2.32 13.42
N ILE A 313 3.46 -2.61 12.63
CA ILE A 313 3.37 -3.87 11.91
C ILE A 313 2.96 -3.65 10.45
N SER A 314 3.65 -4.34 9.53
CA SER A 314 3.33 -4.31 8.10
C SER A 314 2.13 -5.21 7.79
N ASP A 315 1.21 -4.73 6.95
CA ASP A 315 0.02 -5.48 6.55
C ASP A 315 0.32 -6.79 5.80
N ASN A 316 1.47 -6.85 5.12
CA ASN A 316 1.94 -8.05 4.40
C ASN A 316 2.13 -9.26 5.34
N LEU A 317 2.45 -9.03 6.62
CA LEU A 317 2.62 -10.11 7.60
C LEU A 317 1.31 -10.84 7.92
N PHE A 318 0.16 -10.16 7.86
CA PHE A 318 -1.14 -10.79 8.04
C PHE A 318 -1.61 -11.60 6.82
N ARG A 319 -0.90 -11.45 5.69
CA ARG A 319 -1.21 -12.10 4.41
C ARG A 319 -0.43 -13.39 4.18
N CYS A 320 0.43 -13.78 5.12
CA CYS A 320 1.25 -14.96 4.99
C CYS A 320 0.37 -16.21 4.74
N GLN A 321 0.82 -17.12 3.86
CA GLN A 321 0.11 -18.36 3.55
C GLN A 321 0.03 -19.29 4.78
N ASP A 322 0.96 -19.13 5.74
CA ASP A 322 0.93 -19.88 6.99
C ASP A 322 -0.12 -19.31 7.96
N VAL A 323 -1.21 -20.06 8.11
CA VAL A 323 -2.33 -19.76 8.99
C VAL A 323 -1.88 -19.64 10.46
N ASN A 324 -0.90 -20.45 10.89
CA ASN A 324 -0.45 -20.44 12.28
C ASN A 324 0.32 -19.15 12.58
N LEU A 325 1.22 -18.76 11.68
CA LEU A 325 1.99 -17.52 11.80
C LEU A 325 1.07 -16.29 11.82
N ARG A 326 0.02 -16.29 11.00
CA ARG A 326 -0.99 -15.23 11.00
C ARG A 326 -1.70 -15.13 12.34
N LYS A 327 -2.15 -16.26 12.90
CA LYS A 327 -2.82 -16.28 14.22
C LYS A 327 -1.92 -15.78 15.33
N GLU A 328 -0.63 -16.11 15.27
CA GLU A 328 0.37 -15.61 16.22
C GLU A 328 0.48 -14.08 16.18
N TYR A 329 0.54 -13.47 14.99
CA TYR A 329 0.55 -12.00 14.86
C TYR A 329 -0.77 -11.34 15.26
N VAL A 330 -1.91 -11.99 15.01
CA VAL A 330 -3.22 -11.49 15.48
C VAL A 330 -3.25 -11.49 17.02
N ASN A 331 -2.84 -12.60 17.65
CA ASN A 331 -2.75 -12.70 19.11
C ASN A 331 -1.77 -11.69 19.71
N LEU A 332 -0.65 -11.42 19.03
CA LEU A 332 0.30 -10.37 19.44
C LEU A 332 -0.34 -8.98 19.42
N VAL A 333 -1.07 -8.64 18.36
CA VAL A 333 -1.79 -7.36 18.25
C VAL A 333 -2.84 -7.22 19.35
N GLU A 334 -3.58 -8.28 19.63
CA GLU A 334 -4.59 -8.29 20.71
C GLU A 334 -3.93 -8.14 22.09
N SER A 335 -2.85 -8.88 22.36
CA SER A 335 -2.07 -8.78 23.60
C SER A 335 -1.54 -7.36 23.86
N VAL A 336 -1.01 -6.70 22.81
CA VAL A 336 -0.52 -5.31 22.93
C VAL A 336 -1.67 -4.34 23.24
N ARG A 337 -2.85 -4.54 22.64
CA ARG A 337 -4.02 -3.70 22.92
C ARG A 337 -4.55 -3.91 24.33
N ASP A 338 -4.59 -5.15 24.80
CA ASP A 338 -5.02 -5.49 26.16
C ASP A 338 -4.07 -4.90 27.21
N ALA A 339 -2.77 -4.80 26.91
CA ALA A 339 -1.77 -4.10 27.71
C ALA A 339 -1.87 -2.56 27.63
N GLY A 340 -2.77 -2.02 26.80
CA GLY A 340 -2.99 -0.59 26.58
C GLY A 340 -1.95 0.07 25.65
N GLY A 341 -1.28 -0.70 24.80
CA GLY A 341 -0.39 -0.19 23.76
C GLY A 341 -1.14 0.26 22.50
N GLU A 342 -0.58 1.21 21.76
CA GLU A 342 -1.09 1.66 20.47
C GLU A 342 -0.57 0.75 19.34
N VAL A 343 -1.45 0.24 18.48
CA VAL A 343 -1.04 -0.58 17.32
C VAL A 343 -1.27 0.20 16.03
N LYS A 344 -0.20 0.38 15.26
CA LYS A 344 -0.22 1.01 13.93
C LYS A 344 0.11 0.00 12.84
N ILE A 345 -0.87 -0.24 11.99
CA ILE A 345 -0.73 -1.13 10.83
C ILE A 345 -0.34 -0.30 9.62
N PHE A 346 0.83 -0.60 9.07
CA PHE A 346 1.40 0.06 7.90
C PHE A 346 1.05 -0.69 6.63
N SER A 347 0.72 0.05 5.58
CA SER A 347 0.58 -0.52 4.25
C SER A 347 1.94 -0.75 3.61
N SER A 348 2.19 -1.98 3.18
CA SER A 348 3.36 -2.35 2.37
C SER A 348 3.46 -1.61 1.03
N MET A 349 2.35 -1.05 0.52
CA MET A 349 2.33 -0.25 -0.72
C MET A 349 2.52 1.26 -0.47
N HIS A 350 2.75 1.64 0.78
CA HIS A 350 3.13 3.00 1.16
C HIS A 350 4.64 3.08 1.46
N ILE A 351 5.23 4.25 1.29
CA ILE A 351 6.69 4.45 1.44
C ILE A 351 7.17 4.14 2.86
N SER A 352 6.35 4.44 3.88
CA SER A 352 6.65 4.07 5.28
C SER A 352 6.67 2.55 5.46
N GLY A 353 5.72 1.82 4.87
CA GLY A 353 5.65 0.37 4.96
C GLY A 353 6.78 -0.34 4.21
N GLU A 354 7.28 0.22 3.11
CA GLU A 354 8.48 -0.29 2.43
C GLU A 354 9.71 -0.30 3.36
N GLN A 355 9.86 0.72 4.21
CA GLN A 355 10.96 0.78 5.19
C GLN A 355 10.75 -0.19 6.35
N LEU A 356 9.53 -0.27 6.87
CA LEU A 356 9.23 -1.23 7.92
C LEU A 356 9.44 -2.67 7.44
N ALA A 357 9.11 -2.97 6.17
CA ALA A 357 9.37 -4.27 5.55
C ALA A 357 10.87 -4.61 5.46
N GLN A 358 11.74 -3.61 5.25
CA GLN A 358 13.20 -3.81 5.32
C GLN A 358 13.66 -4.15 6.74
N LEU A 359 12.94 -3.69 7.76
CA LEU A 359 13.15 -4.02 9.18
C LEU A 359 12.31 -5.24 9.61
N THR A 360 12.31 -6.30 8.81
CA THR A 360 11.54 -7.56 9.04
C THR A 360 10.00 -7.43 9.04
N GLY A 361 9.46 -6.23 8.84
CA GLY A 361 8.02 -5.95 8.81
C GLY A 361 7.39 -5.72 10.18
N ILE A 362 8.14 -5.84 11.28
CA ILE A 362 7.63 -5.67 12.64
C ILE A 362 8.64 -4.93 13.51
N ALA A 363 8.18 -3.88 14.18
CA ALA A 363 8.96 -3.04 15.08
C ALA A 363 8.11 -2.56 16.25
N ALA A 364 8.73 -2.27 17.39
CA ALA A 364 8.03 -1.80 18.58
C ALA A 364 8.84 -0.71 19.31
N LEU A 365 8.11 0.26 19.85
CA LEU A 365 8.58 1.23 20.84
C LEU A 365 8.13 0.77 22.22
N LEU A 366 9.07 0.72 23.17
CA LEU A 366 8.81 0.29 24.55
C LEU A 366 8.63 1.48 25.49
N ARG A 367 7.80 1.28 26.52
CA ARG A 367 7.55 2.25 27.61
C ARG A 367 8.78 2.43 28.51
N PHE A 368 9.53 1.34 28.71
CA PHE A 368 10.74 1.30 29.54
C PHE A 368 11.85 0.54 28.82
N PRO A 369 13.13 0.89 29.07
CA PRO A 369 14.25 0.23 28.42
C PRO A 369 14.39 -1.22 28.91
N MET A 370 14.67 -2.15 27.98
CA MET A 370 14.91 -3.56 28.28
C MET A 370 16.25 -4.02 27.68
N PRO A 371 17.37 -3.87 28.40
CA PRO A 371 18.70 -4.21 27.90
C PRO A 371 18.89 -5.71 27.61
N GLU A 372 18.20 -6.58 28.37
CA GLU A 372 18.30 -8.05 28.28
C GLU A 372 17.86 -8.61 26.91
N LEU A 373 17.18 -7.81 26.08
CA LEU A 373 16.80 -8.20 24.73
C LEU A 373 17.94 -8.01 23.71
N GLU A 374 18.90 -7.11 23.97
CA GLU A 374 20.08 -6.93 23.12
C GLU A 374 21.06 -8.11 23.26
N ASP A 375 21.26 -8.61 24.48
CA ASP A 375 22.24 -9.69 24.77
C ASP A 375 21.86 -11.05 24.17
N SER A 376 20.60 -11.21 23.73
CA SER A 376 20.11 -12.49 23.20
C SER A 376 20.42 -12.73 21.73
N ASP A 377 20.90 -11.71 21.01
CA ASP A 377 21.41 -11.86 19.65
C ASP A 377 22.80 -12.54 19.64
N ASP A 378 23.60 -12.36 20.70
CA ASP A 378 24.96 -12.91 20.79
C ASP A 378 25.00 -14.43 21.09
N GLU A 379 23.97 -15.00 21.73
CA GLU A 379 23.92 -16.43 22.07
C GLU A 379 23.53 -17.35 20.88
N ASP A 380 22.85 -16.80 19.86
CA ASP A 380 22.41 -17.58 18.70
C ASP A 380 23.51 -17.69 17.61
N ASP A 381 24.43 -16.72 17.52
CA ASP A 381 25.57 -16.76 16.57
C ASP A 381 26.67 -17.77 17.00
N GLU A 382 26.81 -18.06 18.30
CA GLU A 382 27.74 -19.11 18.77
C GLU A 382 27.24 -20.54 18.50
N ASN A 383 25.92 -20.75 18.47
CA ASN A 383 25.34 -22.08 18.23
C ASN A 383 25.28 -22.49 16.74
N GLY A 384 25.48 -21.54 15.80
CA GLY A 384 25.55 -21.81 14.36
C GLY A 384 26.91 -22.35 13.87
N ALA A 385 27.96 -22.27 14.68
CA ALA A 385 29.34 -22.55 14.25
C ALA A 385 29.91 -23.93 14.64
N VAL A 386 29.18 -24.76 15.39
CA VAL A 386 29.70 -26.05 15.94
C VAL A 386 29.24 -27.28 15.14
N GLY A 387 28.77 -27.10 13.90
CA GLY A 387 28.14 -28.15 13.10
C GLY A 387 29.01 -28.86 12.04
N GLY A 388 30.33 -28.69 12.03
CA GLY A 388 31.13 -29.37 11.00
C GLY A 388 32.61 -29.41 11.29
N HIS A 389 33.08 -30.49 11.93
CA HIS A 389 34.42 -31.07 11.75
C HIS A 389 34.49 -32.41 12.51
N HIS A 390 34.39 -33.54 11.80
CA HIS A 390 35.22 -34.75 11.95
C HIS A 390 34.57 -35.95 11.24
N ASN A 391 35.18 -36.39 10.13
CA ASN A 391 35.52 -37.80 9.90
C ASN A 391 36.41 -37.88 8.65
N ASP A 392 37.69 -37.57 8.84
CA ASP A 392 38.73 -38.24 8.07
C ASP A 392 39.05 -39.54 8.81
N SER A 393 38.73 -40.68 8.17
CA SER A 393 39.30 -41.97 8.53
C SER A 393 39.75 -42.64 7.25
N ASP A 394 41.07 -42.55 7.02
CA ASP A 394 41.86 -43.38 6.12
C ASP A 394 41.76 -44.88 6.47
N SER A 395 42.20 -45.71 5.50
CA SER A 395 42.49 -47.17 5.53
C SER A 395 41.26 -48.09 5.45
N ASP A 396 41.12 -49.01 4.51
CA ASP A 396 42.11 -49.85 3.78
C ASP A 396 41.81 -50.04 2.28
#